data_AF-A0A843DIA8-F1
#
_entry.id   AF-A0A843DIA8-F1
#
_cell.length_a   1.000
_cell.length_b   1.000
_cell.length_c   1.000
_cell.angle_alpha   90.00
_cell.angle_beta   90.00
_cell.angle_gamma   90.00
#
_symmetry.space_group_name_H-M   'P 1'
#
loop_
_entity.id
_entity.type
_entity.pdbx_description
1 polymer ?
#
loop_
_entity_poly.entity_id
_entity_poly.type
_entity_poly.pdbx_seq_one_letter_code
_entity_poly.pdbx_strand_id
1 'polypeptide(L)'
;MEIIVTDERDQRFIDYCNSFGCFLDEPQVVLLLDNFDSIVGCSSFKIYDSESIEINSLFVDSAKNREEISYKLLKQLEKIAIDLEFKASYAFLESDDLALDIFKKLDYKVIKNDDEILIKKEFRSLI
;
A
#
# COMPACT_ATOMS: atom_id res chain seq x y z
N MET A 1 1.10 15.59 -9.98
CA MET A 1 0.82 14.51 -9.03
C MET A 1 1.72 14.63 -7.80
N GLU A 2 1.14 14.97 -6.67
CA GLU A 2 1.82 15.13 -5.38
C GLU A 2 1.44 13.98 -4.44
N ILE A 3 2.38 13.50 -3.62
CA ILE A 3 2.06 12.53 -2.56
C ILE A 3 1.90 13.30 -1.25
N ILE A 4 0.76 13.11 -0.61
CA ILE A 4 0.47 13.64 0.72
C ILE A 4 0.58 12.49 1.71
N VAL A 5 1.40 12.65 2.75
CA VAL A 5 1.52 11.70 3.86
C VAL A 5 0.58 12.15 4.98
N THR A 6 -0.28 11.25 5.46
CA THR A 6 -1.32 11.51 6.46
C THR A 6 -1.60 10.24 7.27
N ASP A 7 -2.71 10.21 8.01
CA ASP A 7 -3.15 9.08 8.85
C ASP A 7 -4.60 8.67 8.57
N GLU A 8 -5.10 7.64 9.28
CA GLU A 8 -6.44 7.08 9.12
C GLU A 8 -7.59 8.06 9.35
N ARG A 9 -7.33 9.20 10.01
CA ARG A 9 -8.34 10.19 10.36
C ARG A 9 -8.52 11.26 9.28
N ASP A 10 -7.71 11.22 8.21
CA ASP A 10 -7.84 12.15 7.09
C ASP A 10 -9.18 11.92 6.36
N GLN A 11 -10.06 12.93 6.37
CA GLN A 11 -11.38 12.80 5.76
C GLN A 11 -11.32 12.43 4.27
N ARG A 12 -10.27 12.88 3.54
CA ARG A 12 -10.10 12.54 2.12
C ARG A 12 -9.81 11.06 1.94
N PHE A 13 -9.01 10.48 2.84
CA PHE A 13 -8.76 9.04 2.85
C PHE A 13 -10.03 8.27 3.20
N ILE A 14 -10.74 8.69 4.25
CA ILE A 14 -11.99 8.05 4.68
C ILE A 14 -13.00 8.05 3.53
N ASP A 15 -13.25 9.21 2.90
CA ASP A 15 -14.19 9.34 1.79
C ASP A 15 -13.78 8.47 0.59
N TYR A 16 -12.48 8.47 0.26
CA TYR A 16 -11.95 7.68 -0.84
C TYR A 16 -12.03 6.17 -0.55
N CYS A 17 -11.63 5.71 0.62
CA CYS A 17 -11.72 4.32 1.07
C CYS A 17 -13.18 3.82 1.07
N ASN A 18 -14.11 4.63 1.57
CA ASN A 18 -15.54 4.35 1.54
C ASN A 18 -16.08 4.22 0.11
N SER A 19 -15.52 4.94 -0.86
CA SER A 19 -15.93 4.83 -2.27
C SER A 19 -15.62 3.44 -2.88
N PHE A 20 -14.67 2.71 -2.29
CA PHE A 20 -14.36 1.30 -2.62
C PHE A 20 -15.09 0.29 -1.72
N GLY A 21 -15.98 0.74 -0.82
CA GLY A 21 -16.70 -0.13 0.11
C GLY A 21 -15.85 -0.62 1.30
N CYS A 22 -14.69 0.00 1.53
CA CYS A 22 -13.78 -0.38 2.61
C CYS A 22 -13.92 0.55 3.82
N PHE A 23 -13.60 0.03 5.00
CA PHE A 23 -13.55 0.78 6.25
C PHE A 23 -12.31 0.35 7.05
N LEU A 24 -11.45 1.29 7.42
CA LEU A 24 -10.20 1.05 8.14
C LEU A 24 -10.10 2.06 9.29
N ASP A 25 -9.96 1.57 10.53
CA ASP A 25 -9.91 2.39 11.76
C ASP A 25 -8.70 2.01 12.65
N GLU A 26 -7.72 1.34 12.06
CA GLU A 26 -6.46 1.01 12.73
C GLU A 26 -5.43 2.12 12.46
N PRO A 27 -4.56 2.46 13.43
CA PRO A 27 -3.47 3.41 13.22
C PRO A 27 -2.58 3.00 12.05
N GLN A 28 -2.44 3.88 11.07
CA GLN A 28 -1.72 3.57 9.82
C GLN A 28 -1.11 4.83 9.20
N VAL A 29 0.00 4.65 8.50
CA VAL A 29 0.49 5.68 7.59
C VAL A 29 -0.33 5.61 6.31
N VAL A 30 -0.91 6.73 5.91
CA VAL A 30 -1.70 6.85 4.68
C VAL A 30 -1.00 7.75 3.69
N LEU A 31 -0.93 7.31 2.43
CA LEU A 31 -0.52 8.13 1.30
C LEU A 31 -1.72 8.44 0.42
N LEU A 32 -1.90 9.72 0.10
CA LEU A 32 -2.85 10.18 -0.91
C LEU A 32 -2.08 10.70 -2.12
N LEU A 33 -2.44 10.25 -3.33
CA LEU A 33 -1.91 10.81 -4.56
C LEU A 33 -2.88 11.87 -5.09
N ASP A 34 -2.51 13.14 -4.91
CA ASP A 34 -3.25 14.27 -5.43
C ASP A 34 -2.87 14.56 -6.90
N ASN A 35 -3.88 14.81 -7.72
CA ASN A 35 -3.72 15.29 -9.08
C ASN A 35 -4.69 16.43 -9.38
N PHE A 36 -4.26 17.67 -9.12
CA PHE A 36 -5.05 18.89 -9.39
C PHE A 36 -6.39 18.86 -8.65
N ASP A 37 -6.32 18.77 -7.32
CA ASP A 37 -7.46 18.78 -6.37
C ASP A 37 -8.35 17.52 -6.39
N SER A 38 -7.92 16.46 -7.07
CA SER A 38 -8.57 15.15 -7.06
C SER A 38 -7.63 14.09 -6.51
N ILE A 39 -8.09 13.31 -5.54
CA ILE A 39 -7.40 12.09 -5.11
C ILE A 39 -7.59 11.03 -6.20
N VAL A 40 -6.49 10.54 -6.76
CA VAL A 40 -6.49 9.53 -7.83
C VAL A 40 -5.98 8.16 -7.36
N GLY A 41 -5.54 8.09 -6.11
CA GLY A 41 -5.16 6.85 -5.47
C GLY A 41 -4.76 7.04 -4.02
N CYS A 42 -4.85 5.97 -3.24
CA CYS A 42 -4.30 5.92 -1.90
C CYS A 42 -3.67 4.56 -1.62
N SER A 43 -2.77 4.53 -0.63
CA SER A 43 -2.23 3.30 -0.09
C SER A 43 -1.82 3.55 1.35
N SER A 44 -1.90 2.51 2.19
CA SER A 44 -1.54 2.62 3.59
C SER A 44 -0.76 1.39 4.07
N PHE A 45 -0.05 1.57 5.18
CA PHE A 45 0.45 0.44 5.96
C PHE A 45 0.15 0.59 7.44
N LYS A 46 0.00 -0.55 8.11
CA LYS A 46 -0.01 -0.69 9.57
C LYS A 46 1.17 -1.54 10.05
N ILE A 47 1.44 -1.50 11.35
CA ILE A 47 2.46 -2.39 11.96
C ILE A 47 1.92 -3.82 11.95
N TYR A 48 2.70 -4.76 11.40
CA TYR A 48 2.36 -6.18 11.40
C TYR A 48 3.00 -6.89 12.60
N ASP A 49 4.30 -6.68 12.80
CA ASP A 49 5.05 -7.16 13.96
C ASP A 49 6.19 -6.18 14.32
N SER A 50 7.10 -6.59 15.21
CA SER A 50 8.20 -5.75 15.66
C SER A 50 9.22 -5.38 14.58
N GLU A 51 9.22 -6.07 13.44
CA GLU A 51 10.20 -5.86 12.37
C GLU A 51 9.55 -5.61 11.01
N SER A 52 8.23 -5.60 10.90
CA SER A 52 7.54 -5.50 9.61
C SER A 52 6.22 -4.74 9.64
N ILE A 53 5.86 -4.27 8.44
CA ILE A 53 4.58 -3.61 8.17
C ILE A 53 3.69 -4.52 7.30
N GLU A 54 2.39 -4.26 7.35
CA GLU A 54 1.40 -4.80 6.42
C GLU A 54 0.87 -3.67 5.55
N ILE A 55 0.97 -3.82 4.23
CA ILE A 55 0.28 -2.95 3.28
C ILE A 55 -1.18 -3.40 3.24
N ASN A 56 -2.03 -2.65 3.93
CA ASN A 56 -3.42 -3.00 4.18
C ASN A 56 -4.42 -2.24 3.28
N SER A 57 -3.94 -1.29 2.47
CA SER A 57 -4.75 -0.71 1.39
C SER A 57 -3.95 -0.29 0.17
N LEU A 58 -4.56 -0.45 -1.01
CA LEU A 58 -4.08 0.09 -2.28
C LEU A 58 -5.29 0.32 -3.20
N PHE A 59 -5.77 1.55 -3.27
CA PHE A 59 -6.94 1.92 -4.07
C PHE A 59 -6.55 2.93 -5.15
N VAL A 60 -6.98 2.71 -6.40
CA VAL A 60 -6.62 3.55 -7.55
C VAL A 60 -7.83 3.69 -8.47
N ASP A 61 -8.22 4.94 -8.77
CA ASP A 61 -9.46 5.26 -9.50
C ASP A 61 -9.34 4.95 -11.01
N SER A 62 -8.16 5.13 -11.60
CA SER A 62 -7.98 5.00 -13.06
C SER A 62 -7.31 3.69 -13.47
N ALA A 63 -8.01 2.90 -14.29
CA ALA A 63 -7.43 1.72 -14.94
C ALA A 63 -6.29 2.07 -15.91
N LYS A 64 -6.27 3.28 -16.49
CA LYS A 64 -5.27 3.65 -17.53
C LYS A 64 -3.86 3.87 -16.96
N ASN A 65 -3.74 4.29 -15.70
CA ASN A 65 -2.46 4.57 -15.04
C ASN A 65 -2.28 3.78 -13.74
N ARG A 66 -3.05 2.70 -13.54
CA ARG A 66 -3.09 1.93 -12.29
C ARG A 66 -1.70 1.47 -11.86
N GLU A 67 -0.91 0.94 -12.78
CA GLU A 67 0.44 0.43 -12.50
C GLU A 67 1.39 1.55 -12.04
N GLU A 68 1.44 2.67 -12.75
CA GLU A 68 2.31 3.80 -12.40
C GLU A 68 1.94 4.39 -11.03
N ILE A 69 0.65 4.63 -10.79
CA ILE A 69 0.15 5.17 -9.52
C ILE A 69 0.47 4.21 -8.38
N SER A 70 0.21 2.92 -8.56
CA SER A 70 0.48 1.91 -7.54
C SER A 70 1.96 1.84 -7.20
N TYR A 71 2.85 1.88 -8.20
CA TYR A 71 4.29 1.88 -7.95
C TYR A 71 4.76 3.10 -7.19
N LYS A 72 4.22 4.27 -7.52
CA LYS A 72 4.58 5.50 -6.84
C LYS A 72 4.17 5.46 -5.36
N LEU A 73 2.96 4.98 -5.08
CA LEU A 73 2.46 4.82 -3.71
C LEU A 73 3.24 3.76 -2.93
N LEU A 74 3.38 2.55 -3.49
CA LEU A 74 4.05 1.44 -2.82
C LEU A 74 5.53 1.75 -2.53
N LYS A 75 6.27 2.33 -3.47
CA LYS A 75 7.68 2.73 -3.22
C LYS A 75 7.81 3.78 -2.12
N GLN A 76 6.84 4.69 -2.02
CA GLN A 76 6.86 5.70 -0.97
C GLN A 76 6.50 5.10 0.40
N LEU A 77 5.57 4.14 0.47
CA LEU A 77 5.32 3.39 1.71
C LEU A 77 6.57 2.61 2.14
N GLU A 78 7.21 1.90 1.22
CA GLU A 78 8.45 1.16 1.50
C GLU A 78 9.55 2.10 2.02
N LYS A 79 9.70 3.28 1.41
CA LYS A 79 10.65 4.28 1.89
C LYS A 79 10.34 4.72 3.32
N ILE A 80 9.08 5.05 3.62
CA ILE A 80 8.68 5.46 4.97
C ILE A 80 8.91 4.31 5.96
N ALA A 81 8.58 3.07 5.60
CA ALA A 81 8.79 1.91 6.46
C ALA A 81 10.28 1.67 6.75
N ILE A 82 11.15 1.85 5.75
CA ILE A 82 12.62 1.79 5.91
C ILE A 82 13.12 2.92 6.82
N ASP A 83 12.63 4.14 6.63
CA ASP A 83 12.99 5.30 7.47
C ASP A 83 12.54 5.11 8.93
N LEU A 84 11.51 4.29 9.17
CA LEU A 84 11.02 3.85 10.48
C LEU A 84 11.70 2.55 10.99
N GLU A 85 12.79 2.13 10.35
CA GLU A 85 13.62 0.97 10.72
C GLU A 85 12.93 -0.41 10.60
N PHE A 86 11.79 -0.51 9.92
CA PHE A 86 11.21 -1.81 9.56
C PHE A 86 12.12 -2.53 8.55
N LYS A 87 12.06 -3.87 8.56
CA LYS A 87 12.91 -4.74 7.76
C LYS A 87 12.16 -5.42 6.61
N ALA A 88 10.84 -5.48 6.68
CA ALA A 88 10.03 -6.11 5.65
C ALA A 88 8.63 -5.50 5.54
N SER A 89 8.00 -5.75 4.39
CA SER A 89 6.57 -5.57 4.19
C SER A 89 5.89 -6.87 3.80
N TYR A 90 4.67 -7.01 4.28
CA TYR A 90 3.72 -8.05 3.92
C TYR A 90 2.50 -7.43 3.24
N ALA A 91 1.83 -8.21 2.40
CA ALA A 91 0.48 -7.92 1.96
C ALA A 91 -0.29 -9.23 1.78
N PHE A 92 -1.57 -9.16 2.07
CA PHE A 92 -2.53 -10.24 1.93
C PHE A 92 -3.43 -9.91 0.74
N LEU A 93 -3.56 -10.85 -0.19
CA LEU A 93 -4.30 -10.66 -1.44
C LEU A 93 -5.25 -11.82 -1.67
N GLU A 94 -6.43 -11.51 -2.21
CA GLU A 94 -7.34 -12.53 -2.72
C GLU A 94 -6.70 -13.28 -3.91
N SER A 95 -7.12 -14.52 -4.13
CA SER A 95 -6.52 -15.45 -5.10
C SER A 95 -6.54 -14.95 -6.56
N ASP A 96 -7.43 -14.03 -6.89
CA ASP A 96 -7.62 -13.40 -8.20
C ASP A 96 -7.34 -11.89 -8.21
N ASP A 97 -6.69 -11.36 -7.17
CA ASP A 97 -6.39 -9.93 -7.09
C ASP A 97 -5.34 -9.50 -8.14
N LEU A 98 -5.76 -8.57 -9.01
CA LEU A 98 -4.92 -7.92 -10.02
C LEU A 98 -3.72 -7.17 -9.42
N ALA A 99 -3.74 -6.84 -8.13
CA ALA A 99 -2.61 -6.24 -7.43
C ALA A 99 -1.39 -7.18 -7.37
N LEU A 100 -1.58 -8.50 -7.44
CA LEU A 100 -0.49 -9.47 -7.35
C LEU A 100 0.62 -9.21 -8.39
N ASP A 101 0.25 -8.87 -9.63
CA ASP A 101 1.22 -8.61 -10.69
C ASP A 101 1.98 -7.29 -10.48
N ILE A 102 1.34 -6.29 -9.85
CA ILE A 102 1.98 -5.04 -9.43
C ILE A 102 3.03 -5.36 -8.38
N PHE A 103 2.66 -6.12 -7.35
CA PHE A 103 3.57 -6.50 -6.27
C PHE A 103 4.75 -7.36 -6.75
N LYS A 104 4.52 -8.35 -7.63
CA LYS A 104 5.61 -9.18 -8.21
C LYS A 104 6.66 -8.34 -8.93
N LYS A 105 6.23 -7.33 -9.69
CA LYS A 105 7.12 -6.41 -10.40
C LYS A 105 7.90 -5.46 -9.45
N LEU A 106 7.47 -5.35 -8.20
CA LEU A 106 8.17 -4.67 -7.11
C LEU A 106 9.02 -5.62 -6.25
N ASP A 107 9.32 -6.82 -6.75
CA ASP A 107 10.12 -7.86 -6.11
C ASP A 107 9.49 -8.51 -4.86
N TYR A 108 8.17 -8.40 -4.69
CA TYR A 108 7.47 -9.20 -3.68
C TYR A 108 7.43 -10.67 -4.09
N LYS A 109 7.61 -11.55 -3.11
CA LYS A 109 7.58 -13.00 -3.28
C LYS A 109 6.36 -13.58 -2.60
N VAL A 110 5.68 -14.50 -3.28
CA VAL A 110 4.64 -15.33 -2.67
C VAL A 110 5.30 -16.27 -1.66
N ILE A 111 4.83 -16.22 -0.42
CA ILE A 111 5.29 -17.08 0.69
C ILE A 111 4.22 -18.06 1.15
N LYS A 112 2.94 -17.77 0.90
CA LYS A 112 1.82 -18.71 1.08
C LYS A 112 0.77 -18.46 0.00
N ASN A 113 0.14 -19.52 -0.50
CA ASN A 113 -0.88 -19.46 -1.55
C ASN A 113 -1.86 -20.63 -1.38
N ASP A 114 -2.64 -20.57 -0.29
CA ASP A 114 -3.68 -21.57 0.00
C ASP A 114 -5.05 -20.91 -0.19
N ASP A 115 -5.66 -20.42 0.90
CA ASP A 115 -6.95 -19.70 0.87
C ASP A 115 -6.79 -18.21 0.49
N GLU A 116 -5.65 -17.64 0.85
CA GLU A 116 -5.26 -16.25 0.59
C GLU A 116 -3.78 -16.24 0.16
N ILE A 117 -3.42 -15.30 -0.71
CA ILE A 117 -2.05 -15.12 -1.16
C ILE A 117 -1.34 -14.18 -0.20
N LEU A 118 -0.39 -14.73 0.56
CA LEU A 118 0.54 -13.93 1.35
C LEU A 118 1.79 -13.65 0.53
N ILE A 119 2.10 -12.37 0.37
CA ILE A 119 3.33 -11.91 -0.27
C ILE A 119 4.22 -11.14 0.71
N LYS A 120 5.54 -11.22 0.49
CA LYS A 120 6.55 -10.53 1.30
C LYS A 120 7.62 -9.90 0.44
N LYS A 121 8.11 -8.74 0.89
CA LYS A 121 9.37 -8.17 0.45
C LYS A 121 10.25 -7.85 1.65
N GLU A 122 11.49 -8.33 1.61
CA GLU A 122 12.54 -7.88 2.53
C GLU A 122 13.05 -6.52 2.03
N PHE A 123 13.11 -5.53 2.92
CA PHE A 123 13.80 -4.30 2.64
C PHE A 123 15.29 -4.58 2.70
N ARG A 124 15.97 -4.40 1.57
CA ARG A 124 17.43 -4.49 1.57
C ARG A 124 17.94 -3.28 2.34
N SER A 125 18.69 -3.52 3.40
CA SER A 125 19.55 -2.47 3.95
C SER A 125 20.41 -1.94 2.81
N LEU A 126 20.41 -0.62 2.61
CA LEU A 126 21.46 0.03 1.85
C LEU A 126 22.75 -0.16 2.65
N ILE A 127 23.46 -1.25 2.39
CA ILE A 127 24.83 -1.49 2.88
C ILE A 127 25.76 -0.56 2.13
#